data_AF-A0A166DZH0-F1
#
_entry.id   AF-A0A166DZH0-F1
#
_cell.length_a   1.000
_cell.length_b   1.000
_cell.length_c   1.000
_cell.angle_alpha   90.00
_cell.angle_beta   90.00
_cell.angle_gamma   90.00
#
_symmetry.space_group_name_H-M   'P 1'
#
loop_
_entity.id
_entity.type
_entity.pdbx_description
1 polymer ?
#
loop_
_entity_poly.entity_id
_entity_poly.type
_entity_poly.pdbx_seq_one_letter_code
_entity_poly.pdbx_strand_id
1 'polypeptide(L)' 'MRLLYLPAYSPDFNPIEEGFSAMKAWLRRNRDYSLSCLPSGLPASMDPFYLLWDAVYKTMTPSSIRGWYLDCGYVI' A
#
# COMPACT_ATOMS: atom_id res chain seq x y z
N MET A 1 20.55 -14.84 -4.74
CA MET A 1 19.54 -13.81 -5.03
C MET A 1 19.15 -13.97 -6.50
N ARG A 2 17.86 -14.14 -6.83
CA ARG A 2 17.38 -14.30 -8.20
C ARG A 2 16.60 -13.05 -8.58
N LEU A 3 16.97 -12.41 -9.69
CA LEU A 3 16.22 -11.30 -10.24
C LEU A 3 15.17 -11.84 -11.21
N LEU A 4 13.95 -11.32 -11.11
CA LEU A 4 12.88 -11.59 -12.07
C LEU A 4 12.60 -10.31 -12.84
N TYR A 5 12.75 -10.37 -14.16
CA TYR A 5 12.50 -9.23 -15.03
C TYR A 5 11.05 -9.23 -15.47
N LEU A 6 10.43 -8.04 -15.46
CA LEU A 6 9.11 -7.81 -16.02
C LEU A 6 9.24 -7.17 -17.40
N PRO A 7 8.33 -7.47 -18.34
CA PRO A 7 8.22 -6.70 -19.57
C PRO A 7 7.90 -5.24 -19.26
N ALA A 8 8.29 -4.33 -20.16
CA ALA A 8 7.99 -2.91 -20.00
C ALA A 8 6.47 -2.69 -19.92
N TYR A 9 6.05 -1.71 -19.11
CA TYR A 9 4.63 -1.35 -18.91
C TYR A 9 3.73 -2.54 -18.52
N SER A 10 4.25 -3.47 -17.71
CA SER A 10 3.48 -4.61 -17.19
C SER A 10 3.20 -4.48 -15.69
N PRO A 11 2.42 -3.47 -15.25
CA PRO A 11 2.06 -3.32 -13.84
C PRO A 11 1.25 -4.52 -13.32
N ASP A 12 0.52 -5.20 -14.21
CA ASP A 12 -0.29 -6.37 -13.88
C ASP A 12 0.55 -7.57 -13.40
N PHE A 13 1.86 -7.56 -13.68
CA PHE A 13 2.79 -8.58 -13.17
C PHE A 13 3.57 -8.14 -11.92
N ASN A 14 3.25 -6.98 -11.35
CA ASN A 14 3.94 -6.43 -10.19
C ASN A 14 2.99 -6.28 -8.97
N PRO A 15 3.06 -7.19 -7.98
CA PRO A 15 2.09 -7.23 -6.87
C PRO A 15 2.16 -5.99 -5.96
N ILE A 16 3.21 -5.16 -6.05
CA ILE A 16 3.28 -3.90 -5.30
C ILE A 16 2.19 -2.90 -5.75
N GLU A 17 1.72 -2.98 -6.99
CA GLU A 17 0.70 -2.08 -7.53
C GLU A 17 -0.64 -2.25 -6.79
N GLU A 18 -1.05 -3.50 -6.54
CA GLU A 18 -2.22 -3.82 -5.72
C GLU A 18 -2.03 -3.38 -4.27
N GLY A 19 -0.82 -3.58 -3.71
CA GLY A 19 -0.47 -3.09 -2.39
C GLY A 19 -0.65 -1.57 -2.26
N PHE A 20 -0.12 -0.79 -3.22
CA PHE A 20 -0.32 0.65 -3.25
C PHE A 20 -1.78 1.04 -3.47
N SER A 21 -2.53 0.30 -4.30
CA SER A 21 -3.96 0.52 -4.49
C SER A 21 -4.74 0.35 -3.19
N ALA A 22 -4.47 -0.73 -2.45
CA ALA A 22 -5.10 -1.03 -1.16
C ALA A 22 -4.76 0.03 -0.11
N MET A 23 -3.49 0.42 0.00
CA MET A 23 -3.04 1.48 0.91
C MET A 23 -3.75 2.81 0.62
N LYS A 24 -3.77 3.24 -0.65
CA LYS A 24 -4.48 4.46 -1.07
C LYS A 24 -5.98 4.37 -0.78
N ALA A 25 -6.60 3.22 -1.01
CA ALA A 25 -8.02 3.01 -0.71
C ALA A 25 -8.30 3.13 0.79
N TRP A 26 -7.43 2.60 1.64
CA TRP A 26 -7.55 2.74 3.10
C TRP A 26 -7.39 4.20 3.55
N LEU A 27 -6.39 4.93 3.05
CA LEU A 27 -6.22 6.36 3.36
C LEU A 27 -7.45 7.18 2.98
N ARG A 28 -8.03 6.91 1.80
CA ARG A 28 -9.27 7.59 1.35
C ARG A 28 -10.47 7.26 2.23
N ARG A 29 -10.61 6.01 2.68
CA ARG A 29 -11.67 5.63 3.64
C ARG A 29 -11.47 6.29 5.01
N ASN A 30 -10.23 6.52 5.41
CA ASN A 30 -9.85 7.17 6.66
C ASN A 30 -9.43 8.63 6.43
N ARG A 31 -10.16 9.36 5.57
CA ARG A 31 -9.79 10.69 5.10
C ARG A 31 -9.51 11.66 6.25
N ASP A 32 -10.42 11.76 7.22
CA ASP A 32 -10.33 12.78 8.27
C ASP A 32 -9.12 12.53 9.18
N TYR A 33 -8.86 11.26 9.52
CA TYR A 33 -7.65 10.83 10.21
C TYR A 33 -6.39 11.07 9.38
N SER A 34 -6.43 10.78 8.07
CA SER A 34 -5.29 11.01 7.18
C SER A 34 -4.94 12.50 7.10
N LEU A 35 -5.95 13.38 7.05
CA LEU A 35 -5.76 14.83 7.00
C LEU A 35 -5.30 15.42 8.33
N SER A 36 -5.71 14.87 9.48
CA SER A 36 -5.22 15.33 10.78
C SER A 36 -3.73 15.06 11.01
N CYS A 37 -3.15 14.13 10.23
CA CYS A 37 -1.72 13.84 10.23
C CYS A 37 -0.94 14.75 9.27
N LEU A 38 -1.60 15.47 8.35
CA LEU A 38 -0.91 16.35 7.41
C LEU A 38 -0.58 17.70 8.08
N PRO A 39 0.64 18.24 7.88
CA PRO A 39 1.01 19.55 8.38
C PRO A 39 0.25 20.64 7.60
N SER A 40 -0.93 21.00 8.07
CA SER A 40 -1.83 21.98 7.46
C SER A 40 -1.96 23.26 8.29
N GLY A 41 -0.95 23.58 9.10
CA GLY A 41 -0.93 24.78 9.96
C GLY A 41 -1.57 24.58 11.35
N LEU A 42 -2.11 23.40 11.63
CA LEU A 42 -2.46 22.92 12.97
C LEU A 42 -1.29 22.13 13.56
N PRO A 43 -1.15 22.05 14.90
CA PRO A 43 -0.16 21.17 15.51
C PRO A 43 -0.44 19.75 15.01
N ALA A 44 0.54 19.15 14.32
CA ALA A 44 0.46 17.78 13.88
C ALA A 44 0.25 16.90 15.12
N SER A 45 -0.98 16.43 15.31
CA SER A 45 -1.30 15.51 16.40
C SER A 45 -0.62 14.15 16.22
N MET A 46 -0.16 13.86 15.00
CA MET A 46 0.41 12.59 14.62
C MET A 46 1.34 12.73 13.41
N ASP A 47 2.44 11.98 13.42
CA ASP A 47 3.46 12.01 12.38
C ASP A 47 2.98 11.24 11.12
N PRO A 48 3.04 11.84 9.91
CA PRO A 48 2.70 11.19 8.64
C PRO A 48 3.33 9.81 8.41
N PHE A 49 4.53 9.56 8.94
CA PHE A 49 5.16 8.25 8.81
C PHE A 49 4.36 7.16 9.53
N TYR A 50 3.78 7.45 10.70
CA TYR A 50 2.92 6.50 11.41
C TYR A 50 1.62 6.22 10.64
N LEU A 51 1.04 7.23 10.00
CA LEU A 51 -0.14 7.05 9.14
C LEU A 51 0.16 6.06 8.00
N LEU A 52 1.31 6.19 7.34
CA LEU A 52 1.72 5.29 6.27
C LEU A 52 1.96 3.87 6.79
N TRP A 53 2.62 3.72 7.93
CA TRP A 53 2.82 2.42 8.56
C TRP A 53 1.49 1.75 8.92
N ASP A 54 0.56 2.47 9.54
CA ASP A 54 -0.77 1.94 9.88
C ASP A 54 -1.52 1.50 8.61
N ALA A 55 -1.51 2.32 7.56
CA ALA A 55 -2.12 1.94 6.28
C ALA A 55 -1.51 0.63 5.73
N VAL A 56 -0.18 0.50 5.71
CA VAL A 56 0.51 -0.71 5.26
C VAL A 56 0.10 -1.92 6.10
N TYR A 57 0.21 -1.84 7.43
CA TYR A 57 -0.12 -2.96 8.32
C TYR A 57 -1.60 -3.36 8.29
N LYS A 58 -2.51 -2.40 8.05
CA LYS A 58 -3.94 -2.65 7.95
C LYS A 58 -4.34 -3.28 6.61
N THR A 59 -3.62 -2.99 5.51
CA THR A 59 -4.02 -3.45 4.17
C THR A 59 -3.20 -4.60 3.63
N MET A 60 -1.89 -4.64 3.91
CA MET A 60 -0.95 -5.61 3.38
C MET A 60 -0.82 -6.81 4.32
N THR A 61 -1.94 -7.49 4.57
CA THR A 61 -1.95 -8.72 5.37
C THR A 61 -1.31 -9.87 4.59
N PRO A 62 -0.82 -10.94 5.25
CA PRO A 62 -0.30 -12.11 4.55
C PRO A 62 -1.31 -12.72 3.55
N SER A 63 -2.61 -12.65 3.88
CA SER A 63 -3.67 -13.14 3.00
C SER A 63 -3.83 -12.27 1.74
N SER A 64 -3.82 -10.94 1.89
CA SER A 64 -3.89 -10.00 0.78
C SER A 64 -2.68 -10.15 -0.13
N ILE A 65 -1.48 -10.18 0.46
CA ILE A 65 -0.22 -10.32 -0.28
C ILE A 65 -0.21 -11.62 -1.09
N ARG A 66 -0.62 -12.74 -0.49
CA ARG A 66 -0.73 -14.01 -1.23
C ARG A 66 -1.70 -13.90 -2.40
N GLY A 67 -2.85 -13.25 -2.19
CA GLY A 67 -3.83 -12.98 -3.25
C GLY A 67 -3.23 -12.20 -4.41
N TRP A 68 -2.49 -11.11 -4.13
CA TRP A 68 -1.89 -10.25 -5.15
C TRP A 68 -0.81 -10.96 -5.98
N TYR A 69 0.02 -11.77 -5.32
CA TYR A 69 0.98 -12.59 -6.04
C TYR A 69 0.29 -13.61 -6.97
N LEU A 70 -0.80 -14.22 -6.53
CA LEU A 70 -1.59 -15.14 -7.36
C LEU A 70 -2.26 -14.41 -8.53
N ASP A 71 -2.79 -13.21 -8.33
CA ASP A 71 -3.40 -12.38 -9.39
C ASP A 71 -2.38 -12.01 -10.48
N CYS A 72 -1.15 -11.69 -10.07
CA CYS A 72 -0.02 -11.49 -10.98
C CYS A 72 0.50 -12.79 -11.65
N GLY A 73 -0.06 -13.95 -11.35
CA GLY A 73 0.32 -15.25 -11.94
C GLY A 73 1.53 -15.93 -11.28
N TYR A 74 1.95 -15.50 -10.08
CA TYR A 74 3.02 -16.16 -9.34
C TYR A 74 2.49 -17.35 -8.53
N VAL A 75 3.21 -18.47 -8.58
CA VAL A 75 2.99 -19.62 -7.71
C VAL A 75 3.94 -19.50 -6.51
N ILE A 76 3.36 -19.35 -5.33
CA ILE A 76 4.05 -19.14 -4.02
C ILE A 76 3.63 -20.16 -2.98
#